data_AF-A0A4R1AP75-F1
#
_entry.id   AF-A0A4R1AP75-F1
#
_cell.length_a   1.000
_cell.length_b   1.000
_cell.length_c   1.000
_cell.angle_alpha   90.00
_cell.angle_beta   90.00
_cell.angle_gamma   90.00
#
_symmetry.space_group_name_H-M   'P 1'
#
loop_
_entity.id
_entity.type
_entity.pdbx_description
1 polymer ?
#
loop_
_entity_poly.entity_id
_entity_poly.type
_entity_poly.pdbx_seq_one_letter_code
_entity_poly.pdbx_strand_id
1 'polypeptide(L)' 'MNKDIFTLLGGFLTAVLLFLGTIGISFDWFTQESINAFVIMVGAFVALAINLYAVWKNTYASKKAKLQKKALQAQGLMKK' A
#
# COMPACT_ATOMS: atom_id res chain seq x y z
N MET A 1 12.76 -12.98 -11.29
CA MET A 1 12.31 -14.01 -10.34
C MET A 1 11.02 -13.62 -9.63
N ASN A 2 10.97 -12.61 -8.75
CA ASN A 2 9.74 -12.31 -8.00
C ASN A 2 8.55 -11.91 -8.90
N LYS A 3 8.76 -11.07 -9.91
CA LYS A 3 7.70 -10.63 -10.84
C LYS A 3 7.13 -11.78 -11.66
N ASP A 4 8.01 -12.67 -12.13
CA ASP A 4 7.62 -13.82 -12.97
C ASP A 4 6.74 -14.80 -12.18
N ILE A 5 7.04 -14.99 -10.90
CA ILE A 5 6.22 -15.81 -9.99
C ILE A 5 4.82 -15.21 -9.82
N PHE A 6 4.69 -13.89 -9.65
CA PHE A 6 3.36 -13.25 -9.55
C PHE A 6 2.56 -13.39 -10.85
N THR A 7 3.21 -13.27 -12.01
CA THR A 7 2.58 -13.48 -13.32
C THR A 7 2.12 -14.93 -13.49
N LEU A 8 2.97 -15.91 -13.16
CA LEU A 8 2.63 -17.33 -13.22
C LEU A 8 1.50 -17.69 -12.26
N LEU A 9 1.54 -17.16 -11.04
CA LEU A 9 0.49 -17.37 -10.04
C LEU A 9 -0.84 -16.76 -10.51
N GLY A 10 -0.82 -15.55 -11.07
CA GLY A 10 -2.02 -14.91 -11.63
C GLY A 10 -2.64 -15.70 -12.78
N GLY A 11 -1.81 -16.19 -13.70
CA GLY A 11 -2.25 -17.07 -14.79
C GLY A 11 -2.85 -18.39 -14.28
N PHE A 12 -2.20 -19.01 -13.31
CA PHE A 12 -2.69 -20.24 -12.67
C PHE A 12 -4.03 -20.03 -11.97
N LEU A 13 -4.17 -18.97 -11.15
CA LEU A 13 -5.42 -18.66 -10.45
C LEU A 13 -6.56 -18.34 -11.42
N THR A 14 -6.26 -17.70 -12.56
CA THR A 14 -7.25 -17.48 -13.63
C THR A 14 -7.71 -18.80 -14.23
N ALA A 15 -6.80 -19.73 -14.51
CA ALA A 15 -7.15 -21.05 -15.02
C ALA A 15 -7.99 -21.87 -14.01
N VAL A 16 -7.66 -21.79 -12.71
CA VAL A 16 -8.47 -22.39 -11.63
C VAL A 16 -9.87 -21.80 -11.61
N LEU A 17 -10.01 -20.48 -11.68
CA LEU A 17 -11.31 -19.82 -11.70
C LEU A 17 -12.17 -20.30 -12.89
N LEU A 18 -11.57 -20.39 -14.08
CA LEU A 18 -12.26 -20.91 -15.28
C LEU A 18 -12.68 -22.37 -15.10
N PHE A 19 -11.81 -23.23 -14.56
CA PHE A 19 -12.13 -24.63 -14.27
C PHE A 19 -13.28 -24.75 -13.26
N LEU A 20 -13.30 -23.93 -12.21
CA LEU A 20 -14.40 -23.92 -11.25
C LEU A 20 -15.72 -23.58 -11.95
N GLY A 21 -15.70 -22.61 -12.86
CA GLY A 21 -16.84 -22.28 -13.71
C GLY A 21 -17.33 -23.43 -14.59
N THR A 22 -16.42 -24.23 -15.18
CA THR A 22 -16.81 -25.36 -16.04
C THR A 22 -17.46 -26.51 -15.27
N ILE A 23 -17.13 -26.69 -13.98
CA ILE A 23 -17.77 -27.70 -13.12
C ILE A 23 -18.99 -27.14 -12.36
N GLY A 24 -19.44 -25.93 -12.69
CA GLY A 24 -20.64 -25.32 -12.13
C GLY A 24 -20.44 -24.59 -10.78
N ILE A 25 -19.20 -24.40 -10.34
CA ILE A 25 -18.88 -23.56 -9.18
C ILE A 25 -18.77 -22.12 -9.63
N SER A 26 -19.66 -21.27 -9.12
CA SER A 26 -19.67 -19.84 -9.39
C SER A 26 -19.57 -19.04 -8.09
N PHE A 27 -19.09 -17.80 -8.21
CA PHE A 27 -18.90 -16.90 -7.09
C PHE A 27 -19.65 -15.61 -7.37
N ASP A 28 -20.80 -15.42 -6.71
CA ASP A 28 -21.64 -14.21 -6.89
C ASP A 28 -20.92 -12.91 -6.54
N TRP A 29 -19.91 -12.99 -5.68
CA TRP A 29 -19.08 -11.86 -5.29
C TRP A 29 -17.93 -11.60 -6.27
N PHE A 30 -17.65 -12.47 -7.24
CA PHE A 30 -16.56 -12.28 -8.22
C PHE A 30 -17.09 -11.59 -9.49
N THR A 31 -17.53 -10.34 -9.32
CA THR A 31 -18.07 -9.50 -10.39
C THR A 31 -17.10 -8.38 -10.76
N GLN A 32 -17.33 -7.74 -11.91
CA GLN A 32 -16.52 -6.59 -12.31
C GLN A 32 -16.59 -5.46 -11.27
N GLU A 33 -17.76 -5.25 -10.66
CA GLU A 33 -17.98 -4.22 -9.64
C GLU A 33 -17.17 -4.47 -8.38
N SER A 34 -17.16 -5.72 -7.87
CA SER A 34 -16.40 -6.07 -6.68
C SER A 34 -14.90 -6.04 -6.92
N ILE A 35 -14.43 -6.44 -8.10
CA ILE A 35 -13.02 -6.33 -8.52
C ILE A 35 -12.61 -4.86 -8.53
N ASN A 36 -13.41 -3.99 -9.15
CA ASN A 36 -13.13 -2.55 -9.20
C ASN A 36 -13.09 -1.94 -7.79
N ALA A 37 -14.06 -2.28 -6.93
CA ALA A 37 -14.11 -1.82 -5.54
C ALA A 37 -12.88 -2.30 -4.74
N PHE A 38 -12.45 -3.55 -4.95
CA PHE A 38 -11.26 -4.10 -4.31
C PHE A 38 -9.98 -3.36 -4.73
N VAL A 39 -9.82 -3.06 -6.02
CA VAL A 39 -8.66 -2.28 -6.52
C VAL A 39 -8.63 -0.88 -5.89
N ILE A 40 -9.78 -0.20 -5.81
CA ILE A 40 -9.90 1.12 -5.16
C ILE A 40 -9.53 1.02 -3.68
N MET A 41 -10.07 0.03 -2.97
CA MET A 41 -9.80 -0.20 -1.55
C MET A 41 -8.29 -0.43 -1.30
N VAL A 42 -7.64 -1.27 -2.09
CA VAL A 42 -6.20 -1.53 -1.97
C VAL A 42 -5.39 -0.26 -2.26
N GLY A 43 -5.75 0.51 -3.28
CA GLY A 43 -5.12 1.80 -3.58
C GLY A 43 -5.23 2.80 -2.43
N ALA A 44 -6.44 2.95 -1.86
CA ALA A 44 -6.69 3.80 -0.72
C ALA A 44 -5.92 3.34 0.54
N PHE A 45 -5.85 2.03 0.77
CA PHE A 45 -5.07 1.45 1.87
C PHE A 45 -3.58 1.74 1.74
N VAL A 46 -3.00 1.59 0.54
CA VAL A 46 -1.58 1.94 0.29
C VAL A 46 -1.34 3.42 0.57
N ALA A 47 -2.22 4.30 0.08
CA ALA A 47 -2.13 5.73 0.35
C ALA A 47 -2.20 6.05 1.86
N LEU A 48 -3.10 5.40 2.59
CA LEU A 48 -3.20 5.53 4.04
C LEU A 48 -1.92 5.06 4.73
N ALA A 49 -1.40 3.89 4.38
CA ALA A 49 -0.19 3.33 4.97
C ALA A 49 1.03 4.24 4.79
N ILE A 50 1.20 4.81 3.59
CA ILE A 50 2.27 5.78 3.30
C ILE A 50 2.12 7.03 4.19
N ASN A 51 0.91 7.57 4.32
CA ASN A 51 0.66 8.76 5.14
C ASN A 51 0.91 8.50 6.63
N LEU A 52 0.42 7.37 7.16
CA LEU A 52 0.68 6.97 8.54
C LEU A 52 2.18 6.80 8.80
N TYR A 53 2.90 6.16 7.88
CA TYR A 53 4.35 6.03 7.96
C TYR A 53 5.06 7.39 7.97
N ALA A 54 4.63 8.31 7.11
CA ALA A 54 5.16 9.67 7.05
C ALA A 54 4.92 10.43 8.36
N VAL A 55 3.71 10.39 8.91
CA VAL A 55 3.35 11.00 10.20
C VAL A 55 4.19 10.41 11.33
N TRP A 56 4.32 9.08 11.39
CA TRP A 56 5.13 8.41 12.39
C TRP A 56 6.60 8.85 12.31
N LYS A 57 7.16 8.91 11.11
CA LYS A 57 8.55 9.36 10.89
C LYS A 57 8.75 10.82 11.29
N ASN A 58 7.81 11.69 10.96
CA ASN A 58 7.85 13.11 11.32
C ASN A 58 7.73 13.32 12.83
N THR A 59 6.87 12.54 13.49
CA THR A 59 6.57 12.68 14.92
C THR A 59 7.66 12.06 15.79
N TYR A 60 8.11 10.85 15.45
CA TYR A 60 8.93 10.02 16.36
C TYR A 60 10.36 9.78 15.88
N ALA A 61 10.59 9.60 14.57
CA ALA A 61 11.92 9.30 14.04
C ALA A 61 12.81 10.55 13.84
N SER A 62 12.26 11.74 14.03
CA SER A 62 12.94 12.99 13.71
C SER A 62 13.92 13.50 14.78
N LYS A 63 14.80 12.63 15.27
CA LYS A 63 15.98 13.06 16.07
C LYS A 63 16.80 14.10 15.29
N LYS A 64 16.88 13.94 13.96
CA LYS A 64 17.53 14.90 13.06
C LYS A 64 16.83 16.25 13.01
N ALA A 65 15.50 16.35 12.89
CA ALA A 65 14.86 17.68 12.90
C ALA A 65 14.90 18.32 14.29
N LYS A 66 14.90 17.54 15.38
CA LYS A 66 15.17 18.09 16.72
C LYS A 66 16.58 18.67 16.83
N LEU A 67 17.58 17.98 16.28
CA LEU A 67 18.98 18.46 16.21
C LEU A 67 19.12 19.68 15.29
N GLN A 68 18.46 19.67 14.13
CA GLN A 68 18.45 20.78 13.18
C GLN A 68 17.79 22.01 13.80
N LYS A 69 16.63 21.86 14.46
CA LYS A 69 15.97 22.94 15.21
C LYS A 69 16.89 23.54 16.27
N LYS A 70 17.61 22.72 17.04
CA LYS A 70 18.61 23.20 18.02
C LYS A 70 19.78 23.93 17.35
N ALA A 71 20.29 23.43 16.22
CA ALA A 71 21.37 24.06 15.48
C ALA A 71 20.95 25.42 14.87
N LEU A 72 19.76 25.50 14.29
CA LEU A 72 19.18 26.76 13.77
C LEU A 72 18.96 27.79 14.88
N GLN A 73 18.54 27.36 16.08
CA GLN A 73 18.43 28.24 17.26
C GLN A 73 19.81 28.71 17.74
N ALA A 74 20.82 27.83 17.77
CA ALA A 74 22.18 28.20 18.16
C ALA A 74 22.85 29.16 17.17
N GLN A 75 22.50 29.09 15.89
CA GLN A 75 22.98 29.99 14.83
C GLN A 75 22.18 31.30 14.75
N GLY A 76 21.15 31.50 15.58
CA GLY A 76 20.31 32.72 15.55
C GLY A 76 19.38 32.83 14.34
N LEU A 77 19.30 31.79 13.51
CA LEU A 77 18.49 31.73 12.29
C LEU A 77 17.01 31.38 12.56
N MET A 78 16.68 30.99 13.80
CA MET A 78 15.31 30.80 14.28
C MET A 78 15.17 31.38 15.69
N LYS A 79 14.18 32.26 15.89
CA LYS A 79 13.76 32.69 17.24
C LYS A 79 12.99 31.57 17.95
N LYS A 80 13.11 31.57 19.28
CA LYS A 80 12.60 30.52 20.17
C LYS A 80 11.09 30.37 20.10
#